data_AF-A0A919M1B2-F1
#
_entry.id   AF-A0A919M1B2-F1
#
_cell.length_a   1.000
_cell.length_b   1.000
_cell.length_c   1.000
_cell.angle_alpha   90.00
_cell.angle_beta   90.00
_cell.angle_gamma   90.00
#
_symmetry.space_group_name_H-M   'P 1'
#
loop_
_entity.id
_entity.type
_entity.pdbx_description
1 polymer ?
#
loop_
_entity_poly.entity_id
_entity_poly.type
_entity_poly.pdbx_seq_one_letter_code
_entity_poly.pdbx_strand_id
1 'polypeptide(L)'
;MAAVVGACDLRRPEMAKLHDQVDSLKTELENNTKMAMALQEIASMIDSIDANRHVLRNRMAEGTSLDNFHKSMNDINLYVKETEKKITALENRLSTANTSRHQYALALNKMKGELETRNHELDALKEKVAIYQNENNNLVNTVSLQKAEIEDKLAQIETKKAETVKLEQQVSQLISQAKLDQAEFYFSKGVMLEETAKRTKFAPRKKRNTNKQALDMYELAVVCGKEEAATKVAELKKKI
;
A
#
# COMPACT_ATOMS: atom_id res chain seq x y z
N MET A 1 29.20 -86.57 -66.62
CA MET A 1 28.92 -85.17 -66.21
C MET A 1 27.42 -85.01 -66.06
N ALA A 2 26.95 -84.70 -64.85
CA ALA A 2 25.73 -83.93 -64.56
C ALA A 2 25.34 -84.22 -63.10
N ALA A 3 25.29 -83.17 -62.27
CA ALA A 3 24.43 -82.98 -61.09
C ALA A 3 25.12 -82.12 -60.02
N VAL A 4 25.36 -80.83 -60.31
CA VAL A 4 25.48 -79.78 -59.28
C VAL A 4 24.93 -78.48 -59.86
N VAL A 5 23.62 -78.40 -60.09
CA VAL A 5 22.92 -77.12 -60.36
C VAL A 5 21.55 -77.22 -59.70
N GLY A 6 21.38 -76.62 -58.52
CA GLY A 6 20.10 -76.66 -57.82
C GLY A 6 20.06 -76.01 -56.43
N ALA A 7 21.20 -75.71 -55.82
CA ALA A 7 21.23 -75.15 -54.46
C ALA A 7 21.27 -73.60 -54.39
N CYS A 8 21.31 -72.88 -55.52
CA CYS A 8 21.41 -71.41 -55.52
C CYS A 8 20.10 -70.65 -55.76
N ASP A 9 19.00 -71.31 -56.16
CA ASP A 9 17.77 -70.61 -56.58
C ASP A 9 16.76 -70.37 -55.45
N LEU A 10 16.80 -71.17 -54.37
CA LEU A 10 16.02 -70.96 -53.15
C LEU A 10 16.58 -69.83 -52.26
N ARG A 11 17.86 -69.47 -52.44
CA ARG A 11 18.54 -68.42 -51.66
C ARG A 11 18.15 -67.00 -52.07
N ARG A 12 17.76 -66.78 -53.33
CA ARG A 12 17.34 -65.46 -53.85
C ARG A 12 16.04 -64.93 -53.24
N PRO A 13 14.94 -65.70 -53.18
CA PRO A 13 13.69 -65.21 -52.59
C PRO A 13 13.80 -65.01 -51.07
N GLU A 14 14.63 -65.79 -50.38
CA GLU A 14 14.90 -65.62 -48.96
C GLU A 14 15.76 -64.38 -48.69
N MET A 15 16.79 -64.14 -49.51
CA MET A 15 17.58 -62.89 -49.46
C MET A 15 16.74 -61.65 -49.77
N ALA A 16 15.80 -61.72 -50.72
CA ALA A 16 14.88 -60.61 -51.01
C ALA A 16 13.97 -60.30 -49.81
N LYS A 17 13.38 -61.33 -49.18
CA LYS A 17 12.59 -61.16 -47.95
C LYS A 17 13.42 -60.60 -46.79
N LEU A 18 14.66 -61.06 -46.61
CA LEU A 18 15.55 -60.48 -45.60
C LEU A 18 15.88 -59.02 -45.92
N HIS A 19 16.07 -58.66 -47.18
CA HIS A 19 16.33 -57.28 -47.59
C HIS A 19 15.14 -56.38 -47.30
N ASP A 20 13.93 -56.81 -47.67
CA ASP A 20 12.68 -56.10 -47.39
C ASP A 20 12.46 -55.93 -45.87
N GLN A 21 12.78 -56.96 -45.07
CA GLN A 21 12.72 -56.89 -43.61
C GLN A 21 13.75 -55.90 -43.04
N VAL A 22 14.99 -55.92 -43.54
CA VAL A 22 16.04 -54.99 -43.11
C VAL A 22 15.66 -53.55 -43.44
N ASP A 23 15.09 -53.29 -44.62
CA ASP A 23 14.69 -51.95 -45.03
C ASP A 23 13.46 -51.46 -44.27
N SER A 24 12.51 -52.35 -43.98
CA SER A 24 11.38 -52.07 -43.08
C SER A 24 11.87 -51.72 -41.67
N LEU A 25 12.77 -52.54 -41.10
CA LEU A 25 13.34 -52.31 -39.77
C LEU A 25 14.18 -51.04 -39.69
N LYS A 26 14.92 -50.68 -40.74
CA LYS A 26 15.64 -49.39 -40.82
C LYS A 26 14.66 -48.23 -40.79
N THR A 27 13.59 -48.29 -41.58
CA THR A 27 12.57 -47.25 -41.64
C THR A 27 11.86 -47.09 -40.28
N GLU A 28 11.57 -48.21 -39.61
CA GLU A 28 10.98 -48.20 -38.27
C GLU A 28 11.94 -47.62 -37.22
N LEU A 29 13.23 -47.97 -37.27
CA LEU A 29 14.25 -47.43 -36.38
C LEU A 29 14.42 -45.92 -36.57
N GLU A 30 14.43 -45.43 -37.81
CA GLU A 30 14.48 -44.00 -38.11
C GLU A 30 13.24 -43.26 -37.60
N ASN A 31 12.06 -43.87 -37.70
CA ASN A 31 10.83 -43.27 -37.18
C ASN A 31 10.80 -43.24 -35.64
N ASN A 32 11.22 -44.33 -34.99
CA ASN A 32 11.31 -44.42 -33.53
C ASN A 32 12.34 -43.43 -32.97
N THR A 33 13.49 -43.26 -33.62
CA THR A 33 14.51 -42.27 -33.20
C THR A 33 14.00 -40.84 -33.33
N LYS A 34 13.36 -40.48 -34.45
CA LYS A 34 12.74 -39.15 -34.62
C LYS A 34 11.63 -38.89 -33.58
N MET A 35 10.84 -39.90 -33.25
CA MET A 35 9.78 -39.81 -32.23
C MET A 35 10.36 -39.58 -30.84
N ALA A 36 11.41 -40.34 -30.48
CA ALA A 36 12.10 -40.19 -29.19
C ALA A 36 12.75 -38.81 -29.05
N MET A 37 13.39 -38.30 -30.11
CA MET A 37 13.99 -36.96 -30.10
C MET A 37 12.93 -35.86 -29.90
N ALA A 38 11.79 -35.97 -30.58
CA ALA A 38 10.73 -34.98 -30.45
C ALA A 38 10.07 -35.01 -29.05
N LEU A 39 9.93 -36.20 -28.42
CA LEU A 39 9.49 -36.31 -27.03
C LEU A 39 10.51 -35.69 -26.06
N GLN A 40 11.81 -35.90 -26.27
CA GLN A 40 12.84 -35.27 -25.46
C GLN A 40 12.84 -33.74 -25.61
N GLU A 41 12.58 -33.23 -26.81
CA GLU A 41 12.43 -31.80 -27.05
C GLU A 41 11.18 -31.22 -26.37
N ILE A 42 10.05 -31.93 -26.41
CA ILE A 42 8.84 -31.50 -25.68
C ILE A 42 9.12 -31.49 -24.16
N ALA A 43 9.80 -32.51 -23.64
CA ALA A 43 10.17 -32.56 -22.22
C ALA A 43 11.03 -31.36 -21.80
N SER A 44 12.06 -31.02 -22.57
CA SER A 44 12.92 -29.87 -22.25
C SER A 44 12.18 -28.52 -22.36
N MET A 45 11.19 -28.41 -23.25
CA MET A 45 10.32 -27.24 -23.33
C MET A 45 9.41 -27.14 -22.08
N ILE A 46 8.85 -28.25 -21.60
CA ILE A 46 8.06 -28.29 -20.36
C ILE A 46 8.92 -27.89 -19.16
N ASP A 47 10.15 -28.41 -19.06
CA ASP A 47 11.10 -28.03 -17.99
C ASP A 47 11.44 -26.53 -18.05
N SER A 48 11.58 -25.98 -19.26
CA SER A 48 11.85 -24.55 -19.46
C SER A 48 10.67 -23.68 -19.04
N ILE A 49 9.43 -24.09 -19.37
CA ILE A 49 8.20 -23.46 -18.88
C ILE A 49 8.17 -23.50 -17.35
N ASP A 50 8.60 -24.61 -16.76
CA ASP A 50 8.62 -24.79 -15.32
C ASP A 50 9.58 -23.84 -14.62
N ALA A 51 10.83 -23.83 -15.08
CA ALA A 51 11.86 -22.93 -14.56
C ALA A 51 11.43 -21.46 -14.67
N ASN A 52 10.90 -21.04 -15.81
CA ASN A 52 10.46 -19.66 -16.03
C ASN A 52 9.27 -19.30 -15.13
N ARG A 53 8.31 -20.19 -14.93
CA ARG A 53 7.19 -19.98 -14.00
C ARG A 53 7.67 -19.83 -12.56
N HIS A 54 8.63 -20.65 -12.14
CA HIS A 54 9.23 -20.54 -10.81
C HIS A 54 9.94 -19.20 -10.61
N VAL A 55 10.73 -18.76 -11.59
CA VAL A 55 11.37 -17.44 -11.56
C VAL A 55 10.32 -16.33 -11.48
N LEU A 56 9.24 -16.42 -12.27
CA LEU A 56 8.16 -15.44 -12.25
C LEU A 56 7.49 -15.36 -10.88
N ARG A 57 7.22 -16.51 -10.25
CA ARG A 57 6.64 -16.58 -8.90
C ARG A 57 7.57 -15.96 -7.85
N ASN A 58 8.86 -16.23 -7.91
CA ASN A 58 9.83 -15.65 -6.97
C ASN A 58 9.91 -14.13 -7.14
N ARG A 59 9.99 -13.64 -8.39
CA ARG A 59 9.97 -12.21 -8.71
C ARG A 59 8.71 -11.52 -8.23
N MET A 60 7.57 -12.19 -8.25
CA MET A 60 6.34 -11.66 -7.66
C MET A 60 6.43 -11.52 -6.15
N ALA A 61 7.00 -12.51 -5.45
CA ALA A 61 7.20 -12.45 -4.00
C ALA A 61 8.21 -11.36 -3.61
N GLU A 62 9.22 -11.11 -4.44
CA GLU A 62 10.25 -10.09 -4.24
C GLU A 62 9.81 -8.67 -4.67
N GLY A 63 8.67 -8.54 -5.35
CA GLY A 63 8.11 -7.24 -5.75
C GLY A 63 8.58 -6.75 -7.14
N THR A 64 8.32 -7.51 -8.19
CA THR A 64 8.54 -7.09 -9.59
C THR A 64 7.53 -6.03 -10.06
N SER A 65 7.93 -5.20 -11.03
CA SER A 65 6.99 -4.33 -11.75
C SER A 65 5.97 -5.14 -12.55
N LEU A 66 4.80 -4.55 -12.75
CA LEU A 66 3.72 -5.17 -13.52
C LEU A 66 4.10 -5.39 -15.00
N ASP A 67 4.85 -4.46 -15.59
CA ASP A 67 5.31 -4.57 -16.97
C ASP A 67 6.26 -5.78 -17.16
N ASN A 68 7.18 -5.97 -16.21
CA ASN A 68 8.08 -7.12 -16.23
C ASN A 68 7.34 -8.44 -16.03
N PHE A 69 6.29 -8.45 -15.19
CA PHE A 69 5.41 -9.60 -15.04
C PHE A 69 4.72 -9.94 -16.37
N HIS A 70 4.07 -8.97 -17.02
CA HIS A 70 3.38 -9.20 -18.29
C HIS A 70 4.30 -9.69 -19.40
N LYS A 71 5.51 -9.11 -19.52
CA LYS A 71 6.52 -9.58 -20.48
C LYS A 71 6.89 -11.03 -20.23
N SER A 72 7.30 -11.35 -19.00
CA SER A 72 7.67 -12.72 -18.61
C SER A 72 6.51 -13.70 -18.83
N MET A 73 5.28 -13.28 -18.55
CA MET A 73 4.10 -14.10 -18.73
C MET A 73 3.78 -14.35 -20.20
N ASN A 74 3.93 -13.33 -21.05
CA ASN A 74 3.75 -13.46 -22.49
C ASN A 74 4.79 -14.42 -23.08
N ASP A 75 6.05 -14.30 -22.67
CA ASP A 75 7.12 -15.21 -23.12
C ASP A 75 6.78 -16.65 -22.75
N ILE A 76 6.38 -16.92 -21.50
CA ILE A 76 5.97 -18.26 -21.07
C ILE A 76 4.78 -18.77 -21.88
N ASN A 77 3.76 -17.94 -22.13
CA ASN A 77 2.59 -18.33 -22.93
C ASN A 77 2.97 -18.67 -24.38
N LEU A 78 4.00 -18.03 -24.95
CA LEU A 78 4.50 -18.39 -26.27
C LEU A 78 5.12 -19.80 -26.25
N TYR A 79 5.98 -20.09 -25.26
CA TYR A 79 6.56 -21.42 -25.09
C TYR A 79 5.50 -22.51 -24.88
N VAL A 80 4.47 -22.23 -24.09
CA VAL A 80 3.31 -23.13 -23.92
C VAL A 80 2.67 -23.43 -25.28
N LYS A 81 2.31 -22.40 -26.05
CA LYS A 81 1.66 -22.57 -27.37
C LYS A 81 2.53 -23.34 -28.35
N GLU A 82 3.84 -23.12 -28.33
CA GLU A 82 4.77 -23.89 -29.17
C GLU A 82 4.85 -25.35 -28.74
N THR A 83 4.85 -25.62 -27.43
CA THR A 83 4.82 -26.97 -26.87
C THR A 83 3.53 -27.69 -27.25
N GLU A 84 2.38 -27.04 -27.13
CA GLU A 84 1.06 -27.57 -27.55
C GLU A 84 1.07 -27.95 -29.03
N LYS A 85 1.59 -27.07 -29.91
CA LYS A 85 1.71 -27.35 -31.34
C LYS A 85 2.58 -28.58 -31.62
N LYS A 86 3.72 -28.72 -30.91
CA LYS A 86 4.60 -29.89 -31.07
C LYS A 86 3.95 -31.18 -30.58
N ILE A 87 3.24 -31.14 -29.46
CA ILE A 87 2.45 -32.27 -28.95
C ILE A 87 1.42 -32.68 -30.00
N THR A 88 0.62 -31.75 -30.54
CA THR A 88 -0.39 -32.07 -31.57
C THR A 88 0.24 -32.61 -32.86
N ALA A 89 1.38 -32.07 -33.29
CA ALA A 89 2.10 -32.61 -34.44
C ALA A 89 2.59 -34.05 -34.20
N LEU A 90 3.03 -34.34 -32.98
CA LEU A 90 3.48 -35.67 -32.58
C LEU A 90 2.31 -36.67 -32.46
N GLU A 91 1.17 -36.24 -31.91
CA GLU A 91 -0.10 -37.00 -31.89
C GLU A 91 -0.52 -37.42 -33.30
N ASN A 92 -0.50 -36.49 -34.24
CA ASN A 92 -0.87 -36.74 -35.63
C ASN A 92 0.08 -37.75 -36.29
N ARG A 93 1.39 -37.62 -36.08
CA ARG A 93 2.38 -38.62 -36.59
C ARG A 93 2.18 -39.99 -35.97
N LEU A 94 1.89 -40.05 -34.68
CA LEU A 94 1.65 -41.30 -33.96
C LEU A 94 0.36 -42.00 -34.42
N SER A 95 -0.66 -41.23 -34.85
CA SER A 95 -1.91 -41.79 -35.39
C SER A 95 -1.68 -42.65 -36.64
N THR A 96 -0.63 -42.34 -37.42
CA THR A 96 -0.25 -43.02 -38.66
C THR A 96 0.77 -44.16 -38.48
N ALA A 97 1.36 -44.32 -37.30
CA ALA A 97 2.37 -45.34 -37.01
C ALA A 97 1.75 -46.63 -36.44
N ASN A 98 2.19 -47.80 -36.91
CA ASN A 98 1.65 -49.11 -36.51
C ASN A 98 2.47 -49.82 -35.41
N THR A 99 3.78 -49.57 -35.33
CA THR A 99 4.67 -50.17 -34.34
C THR A 99 5.03 -49.17 -33.23
N SER A 100 5.19 -49.64 -31.98
CA SER A 100 5.54 -48.82 -30.78
C SER A 100 4.56 -47.70 -30.37
N ARG A 101 3.40 -47.60 -31.04
CA ARG A 101 2.35 -46.58 -30.81
C ARG A 101 1.91 -46.44 -29.34
N HIS A 102 1.79 -47.54 -28.62
CA HIS A 102 1.27 -47.53 -27.24
C HIS A 102 2.20 -46.81 -26.24
N GLN A 103 3.51 -47.07 -26.31
CA GLN A 103 4.48 -46.50 -25.38
C GLN A 103 4.62 -44.99 -25.57
N TYR A 104 4.70 -44.54 -26.82
CA TYR A 104 4.78 -43.12 -27.16
C TYR A 104 3.46 -42.37 -26.87
N ALA A 105 2.30 -43.02 -27.04
CA ALA A 105 1.01 -42.45 -26.65
C ALA A 105 0.93 -42.19 -25.13
N LEU A 106 1.41 -43.14 -24.31
CA LEU A 106 1.46 -42.97 -22.86
C LEU A 106 2.37 -41.81 -22.45
N ALA A 107 3.57 -41.73 -23.03
CA ALA A 107 4.51 -40.63 -22.76
C ALA A 107 3.93 -39.27 -23.16
N LEU A 108 3.28 -39.19 -24.32
CA LEU A 108 2.67 -37.96 -24.79
C LEU A 108 1.48 -37.53 -23.93
N ASN A 109 0.62 -38.46 -23.52
CA ASN A 109 -0.49 -38.17 -22.60
C ASN A 109 0.02 -37.62 -21.27
N LYS A 110 1.15 -38.16 -20.76
CA LYS A 110 1.79 -37.65 -19.55
C LYS A 110 2.28 -36.21 -19.75
N MET A 111 3.00 -35.93 -20.84
CA MET A 111 3.49 -34.57 -21.15
C MET A 111 2.34 -33.56 -21.32
N LYS A 112 1.23 -33.99 -21.91
CA LYS A 112 0.01 -33.19 -22.02
C LYS A 112 -0.58 -32.86 -20.66
N GLY A 113 -0.72 -33.85 -19.78
CA GLY A 113 -1.19 -33.61 -18.41
C GLY A 113 -0.26 -32.70 -17.59
N GLU A 114 1.06 -32.85 -17.79
CA GLU A 114 2.05 -31.94 -17.19
C GLU A 114 1.85 -30.50 -17.70
N LEU A 115 1.75 -30.31 -19.01
CA LEU A 115 1.53 -29.00 -19.63
C LEU A 115 0.20 -28.36 -19.19
N GLU A 116 -0.88 -29.12 -19.12
CA GLU A 116 -2.19 -28.68 -18.61
C GLU A 116 -2.08 -28.21 -17.15
N THR A 117 -1.36 -28.96 -16.31
CA THR A 117 -1.09 -28.56 -14.93
C THR A 117 -0.34 -27.22 -14.87
N ARG A 118 0.68 -27.04 -15.72
CA ARG A 118 1.44 -25.79 -15.78
C ARG A 118 0.57 -24.62 -16.26
N ASN A 119 -0.32 -24.85 -17.23
CA ASN A 119 -1.29 -23.85 -17.68
C ASN A 119 -2.24 -23.40 -16.55
N HIS A 120 -2.76 -24.34 -15.78
CA HIS A 120 -3.61 -24.01 -14.63
C HIS A 120 -2.87 -23.17 -13.59
N GLU A 121 -1.61 -23.50 -13.28
CA GLU A 121 -0.80 -22.69 -12.36
C GLU A 121 -0.51 -21.29 -12.91
N LEU A 122 -0.29 -21.16 -14.22
CA LEU A 122 -0.11 -19.88 -14.90
C LEU A 122 -1.36 -19.01 -14.82
N ASP A 123 -2.55 -19.60 -14.99
CA ASP A 123 -3.81 -18.87 -14.87
C ASP A 123 -4.09 -18.43 -13.44
N ALA A 124 -3.83 -19.29 -12.45
CA ALA A 124 -3.89 -18.92 -11.04
C ALA A 124 -2.94 -17.76 -10.69
N LEU A 125 -1.77 -17.69 -11.36
CA LEU A 125 -0.84 -16.59 -11.18
C LEU A 125 -1.36 -15.27 -11.76
N LYS A 126 -2.00 -15.30 -12.94
CA LYS A 126 -2.66 -14.13 -13.54
C LYS A 126 -3.76 -13.57 -12.63
N GLU A 127 -4.58 -14.46 -12.09
CA GLU A 127 -5.67 -14.08 -11.18
C GLU A 127 -5.14 -13.40 -9.93
N LYS A 128 -4.09 -13.96 -9.30
CA LYS A 128 -3.44 -13.32 -8.14
C LYS A 128 -2.90 -11.94 -8.45
N VAL A 129 -2.28 -11.75 -9.63
CA VAL A 129 -1.80 -10.42 -10.03
C VAL A 129 -2.96 -9.44 -10.20
N ALA A 130 -4.08 -9.86 -10.79
CA ALA A 130 -5.26 -9.01 -10.93
C ALA A 130 -5.83 -8.60 -9.56
N ILE A 131 -5.87 -9.53 -8.60
CA ILE A 131 -6.28 -9.24 -7.22
C ILE A 131 -5.35 -8.20 -6.59
N TYR A 132 -4.03 -8.43 -6.64
CA TYR A 132 -3.06 -7.50 -6.06
C TYR A 132 -3.08 -6.12 -6.72
N GLN A 133 -3.36 -6.02 -8.02
CA GLN A 133 -3.55 -4.72 -8.68
C GLN A 133 -4.75 -3.98 -8.11
N ASN A 134 -5.88 -4.67 -7.94
CA ASN A 134 -7.10 -4.07 -7.41
C ASN A 134 -6.88 -3.62 -5.95
N GLU A 135 -6.30 -4.48 -5.12
CA GLU A 135 -5.93 -4.15 -3.74
C GLU A 135 -5.01 -2.93 -3.67
N ASN A 136 -3.95 -2.90 -4.49
CA ASN A 136 -3.04 -1.76 -4.55
C ASN A 136 -3.75 -0.47 -4.97
N ASN A 137 -4.63 -0.50 -5.98
CA ASN A 137 -5.39 0.67 -6.40
C ASN A 137 -6.33 1.17 -5.29
N ASN A 138 -6.98 0.26 -4.56
CA ASN A 138 -7.82 0.60 -3.43
C ASN A 138 -7.00 1.24 -2.31
N LEU A 139 -5.83 0.68 -1.98
CA LEU A 139 -4.91 1.24 -0.99
C LEU A 139 -4.44 2.64 -1.38
N VAL A 140 -4.06 2.85 -2.66
CA VAL A 140 -3.66 4.18 -3.16
C VAL A 140 -4.79 5.19 -2.97
N ASN A 141 -6.03 4.81 -3.29
CA ASN A 141 -7.20 5.68 -3.09
C ASN A 141 -7.43 5.99 -1.61
N THR A 142 -7.37 4.98 -0.73
CA THR A 142 -7.52 5.17 0.72
C THR A 142 -6.44 6.09 1.27
N VAL A 143 -5.18 5.90 0.89
CA VAL A 143 -4.07 6.76 1.31
C VAL A 143 -4.26 8.19 0.81
N SER A 144 -4.74 8.38 -0.42
CA SER A 144 -5.04 9.71 -0.96
C SER A 144 -6.15 10.41 -0.16
N LEU A 145 -7.22 9.70 0.20
CA LEU A 145 -8.31 10.24 1.02
C LEU A 145 -7.82 10.60 2.43
N GLN A 146 -7.06 9.72 3.07
CA GLN A 146 -6.48 9.96 4.39
C GLN A 146 -5.53 11.16 4.37
N LYS A 147 -4.72 11.32 3.31
CA LYS A 147 -3.84 12.48 3.15
C LYS A 147 -4.66 13.79 3.07
N ALA A 148 -5.72 13.82 2.27
CA ALA A 148 -6.61 14.97 2.19
C ALA A 148 -7.28 15.30 3.53
N GLU A 149 -7.72 14.28 4.28
CA GLU A 149 -8.30 14.47 5.61
C GLU A 149 -7.28 15.02 6.62
N ILE A 150 -6.02 14.57 6.56
CA ILE A 150 -4.93 15.09 7.39
C ILE A 150 -4.67 16.57 7.06
N GLU A 151 -4.62 16.93 5.78
CA GLU A 151 -4.42 18.31 5.34
C GLU A 151 -5.55 19.23 5.83
N ASP A 152 -6.81 18.79 5.73
CA ASP A 152 -7.95 19.54 6.25
C ASP A 152 -7.88 19.70 7.78
N LYS A 153 -7.59 18.62 8.52
CA LYS A 153 -7.42 18.67 9.98
C LYS A 153 -6.29 19.59 10.40
N LEU A 154 -5.18 19.63 9.67
CA LEU A 154 -4.08 20.57 9.93
C LEU A 154 -4.53 22.02 9.74
N ALA A 155 -5.28 22.32 8.68
CA ALA A 155 -5.83 23.66 8.46
C ALA A 155 -6.81 24.08 9.57
N GLN A 156 -7.66 23.16 10.04
CA GLN A 156 -8.56 23.40 11.17
C GLN A 156 -7.79 23.67 12.47
N ILE A 157 -6.72 22.91 12.74
CA ILE A 157 -5.87 23.11 13.92
C ILE A 157 -5.22 24.50 13.88
N GLU A 158 -4.67 24.92 12.75
CA GLU A 158 -4.04 26.24 12.63
C GLU A 158 -5.06 27.38 12.81
N THR A 159 -6.27 27.22 12.27
CA THR A 159 -7.36 28.19 12.48
C THR A 159 -7.73 28.29 13.96
N LYS A 160 -7.93 27.16 14.65
CA LYS A 160 -8.26 27.13 16.07
C LYS A 160 -7.13 27.67 16.96
N LYS A 161 -5.87 27.47 16.59
CA LYS A 161 -4.73 28.10 17.28
C LYS A 161 -4.79 29.62 17.17
N ALA A 162 -5.03 30.15 15.98
CA ALA A 162 -5.17 31.59 15.77
C ALA A 162 -6.36 32.19 16.55
N GLU A 163 -7.50 31.49 16.58
CA GLU A 163 -8.66 31.88 17.38
C GLU A 163 -8.35 31.88 18.89
N THR A 164 -7.63 30.87 19.37
CA THR A 164 -7.23 30.76 20.78
C THR A 164 -6.35 31.93 21.18
N VAL A 165 -5.33 32.27 20.39
CA VAL A 165 -4.46 33.44 20.62
C VAL A 165 -5.28 34.74 20.67
N LYS A 166 -6.26 34.91 19.78
CA LYS A 166 -7.14 36.07 19.78
C LYS A 166 -8.00 36.15 21.05
N LEU A 167 -8.57 35.02 21.49
CA LEU A 167 -9.35 34.95 22.72
C LEU A 167 -8.49 35.23 23.95
N GLU A 168 -7.27 34.71 24.01
CA GLU A 168 -6.32 35.01 25.09
C GLU A 168 -6.00 36.50 25.17
N GLN A 169 -5.79 37.17 24.04
CA GLN A 169 -5.60 38.62 23.99
C GLN A 169 -6.83 39.39 24.48
N GLN A 170 -8.04 38.99 24.06
CA GLN A 170 -9.29 39.60 24.52
C GLN A 170 -9.50 39.43 26.02
N VAL A 171 -9.22 38.23 26.56
CA VAL A 171 -9.31 37.96 28.01
C VAL A 171 -8.30 38.82 28.76
N SER A 172 -7.05 38.90 28.29
CA SER A 172 -6.03 39.76 28.92
C SER A 172 -6.44 41.23 28.89
N GLN A 173 -7.04 41.71 27.79
CA GLN A 173 -7.53 43.08 27.69
C GLN A 173 -8.69 43.33 28.66
N LEU A 174 -9.66 42.41 28.74
CA LEU A 174 -10.78 42.51 29.67
C LEU A 174 -10.33 42.52 31.13
N ILE A 175 -9.35 41.68 31.50
CA ILE A 175 -8.78 41.67 32.85
C ILE A 175 -8.13 43.01 33.18
N SER A 176 -7.35 43.57 32.25
CA SER A 176 -6.72 44.88 32.44
C SER A 176 -7.76 46.00 32.56
N GLN A 177 -8.79 46.01 31.71
CA GLN A 177 -9.87 46.99 31.78
C GLN A 177 -10.65 46.86 33.09
N ALA A 178 -11.01 45.65 33.51
CA ALA A 178 -11.72 45.42 34.76
C ALA A 178 -10.92 45.90 35.99
N LYS A 179 -9.59 45.73 35.99
CA LYS A 179 -8.73 46.27 37.05
C LYS A 179 -8.75 47.81 37.07
N LEU A 180 -8.69 48.45 35.91
CA LEU A 180 -8.78 49.91 35.79
C LEU A 180 -10.14 50.42 36.29
N ASP A 181 -11.23 49.82 35.83
CA ASP A 181 -12.59 50.19 36.22
C ASP A 181 -12.81 50.01 37.73
N GLN A 182 -12.30 48.93 38.32
CA GLN A 182 -12.33 48.72 39.77
C GLN A 182 -11.53 49.79 40.51
N ALA A 183 -10.33 50.12 40.03
CA ALA A 183 -9.50 51.15 40.64
C ALA A 183 -10.18 52.53 40.58
N GLU A 184 -10.83 52.87 39.46
CA GLU A 184 -11.60 54.09 39.29
C GLU A 184 -12.84 54.14 40.19
N PHE A 185 -13.58 53.03 40.29
CA PHE A 185 -14.74 52.92 41.17
C PHE A 185 -14.37 53.18 42.63
N TYR A 186 -13.32 52.51 43.13
CA TYR A 186 -12.85 52.69 44.50
C TYR A 186 -12.33 54.11 44.74
N PHE A 187 -11.58 54.68 43.79
CA PHE A 187 -11.09 56.05 43.89
C PHE A 187 -12.23 57.07 43.93
N SER A 188 -13.19 56.97 43.00
CA SER A 188 -14.36 57.85 42.94
C SER A 188 -15.19 57.78 44.23
N LYS A 189 -15.40 56.57 44.77
CA LYS A 189 -16.07 56.38 46.06
C LYS A 189 -15.30 57.01 47.22
N GLY A 190 -13.96 56.90 47.21
CA GLY A 190 -13.08 57.58 48.17
C GLY A 190 -13.24 59.10 48.13
N VAL A 191 -13.25 59.71 46.94
CA VAL A 191 -13.45 61.15 46.73
C VAL A 191 -14.79 61.61 47.30
N MET A 192 -15.87 60.89 46.99
CA MET A 192 -17.22 61.20 47.48
C MET A 192 -17.32 61.14 49.02
N LEU A 193 -16.66 60.15 49.65
CA LEU A 193 -16.62 60.02 51.11
C LEU A 193 -15.79 61.16 51.74
N GLU A 194 -14.65 61.51 51.16
CA GLU A 194 -13.81 62.61 51.63
C GLU A 194 -14.56 63.95 51.54
N GLU A 195 -15.28 64.21 50.45
CA GLU A 195 -16.15 65.37 50.32
C GLU A 195 -17.27 65.38 51.37
N THR A 196 -17.89 64.24 51.63
CA THR A 196 -18.93 64.11 52.65
C THR A 196 -18.37 64.42 54.05
N ALA A 197 -17.16 63.95 54.35
CA ALA A 197 -16.47 64.27 55.59
C ALA A 197 -16.11 65.77 55.69
N LYS A 198 -15.70 66.41 54.59
CA LYS A 198 -15.47 67.87 54.52
C LYS A 198 -16.75 68.66 54.79
N ARG A 199 -17.90 68.21 54.27
CA ARG A 199 -19.22 68.85 54.48
C ARG A 199 -19.74 68.66 55.91
N THR A 200 -19.28 67.64 56.64
CA THR A 200 -19.71 67.36 58.02
C THR A 200 -18.95 68.23 59.04
N LYS A 201 -19.52 69.39 59.42
CA LYS A 201 -18.85 70.39 60.29
C LYS A 201 -19.00 70.13 61.80
N PHE A 202 -20.16 69.65 62.27
CA PHE A 202 -20.51 69.64 63.70
C PHE A 202 -20.58 68.24 64.34
N ALA A 203 -20.03 67.21 63.69
CA ALA A 203 -20.01 65.83 64.21
C ALA A 203 -18.61 65.19 64.04
N PRO A 204 -17.67 65.48 64.96
CA PRO A 204 -16.26 65.08 64.82
C PRO A 204 -16.05 63.56 64.71
N ARG A 205 -16.78 62.77 65.51
CA ARG A 205 -16.73 61.30 65.45
C ARG A 205 -17.18 60.76 64.09
N LYS A 206 -18.29 61.30 63.55
CA LYS A 206 -18.81 60.90 62.24
C LYS A 206 -17.84 61.27 61.13
N LYS A 207 -17.28 62.48 61.17
CA LYS A 207 -16.25 62.94 60.23
C LYS A 207 -15.01 62.03 60.23
N ARG A 208 -14.50 61.65 61.41
CA ARG A 208 -13.36 60.73 61.52
C ARG A 208 -13.67 59.36 60.93
N ASN A 209 -14.86 58.82 61.19
CA ASN A 209 -15.28 57.53 60.64
C ASN A 209 -15.44 57.58 59.11
N THR A 210 -16.01 58.66 58.57
CA THR A 210 -16.13 58.86 57.11
C THR A 210 -14.76 59.02 56.45
N ASN A 211 -13.80 59.70 57.12
CA ASN A 211 -12.42 59.78 56.64
C ASN A 211 -11.71 58.41 56.65
N LYS A 212 -11.95 57.56 57.66
CA LYS A 212 -11.44 56.17 57.67
C LYS A 212 -12.00 55.35 56.52
N GLN A 213 -13.31 55.45 56.27
CA GLN A 213 -13.94 54.78 55.13
C GLN A 213 -13.39 55.28 53.79
N ALA A 214 -13.12 56.59 53.66
CA ALA A 214 -12.46 57.14 52.47
C ALA A 214 -11.04 56.58 52.31
N LEU A 215 -10.28 56.47 53.40
CA LEU A 215 -8.95 55.86 53.42
C LEU A 215 -8.99 54.41 52.93
N ASP A 216 -9.90 53.59 53.46
CA ASP A 216 -10.04 52.18 53.08
C ASP A 216 -10.34 52.04 51.58
N MET A 217 -11.21 52.89 51.03
CA MET A 217 -11.51 52.89 49.59
C MET A 217 -10.31 53.33 48.74
N TYR A 218 -9.53 54.32 49.18
CA TYR A 218 -8.32 54.71 48.46
C TYR A 218 -7.22 53.64 48.55
N GLU A 219 -7.06 52.95 49.67
CA GLU A 219 -6.13 51.83 49.80
C GLU A 219 -6.51 50.68 48.84
N LEU A 220 -7.81 50.37 48.71
CA LEU A 220 -8.29 49.42 47.69
C LEU A 220 -7.99 49.89 46.26
N ALA A 221 -8.16 51.18 45.96
CA ALA A 221 -7.81 51.73 44.65
C ALA A 221 -6.29 51.64 44.36
N VAL A 222 -5.43 51.82 45.37
CA VAL A 222 -3.97 51.61 45.24
C VAL A 222 -3.65 50.15 44.95
N VAL A 223 -4.29 49.21 45.65
CA VAL A 223 -4.10 47.76 45.41
C VAL A 223 -4.49 47.39 43.97
N CYS A 224 -5.52 48.05 43.42
CA CYS A 224 -5.91 47.90 42.02
C CYS A 224 -5.00 48.65 41.02
N GLY A 225 -4.00 49.42 41.49
CA GLY A 225 -2.97 50.06 40.65
C GLY A 225 -3.17 51.55 40.35
N LYS A 226 -4.08 52.26 41.04
CA LYS A 226 -4.29 53.70 40.80
C LYS A 226 -3.34 54.57 41.63
N GLU A 227 -2.33 55.13 40.97
CA GLU A 227 -1.28 55.94 41.61
C GLU A 227 -1.80 57.22 42.27
N GLU A 228 -2.80 57.88 41.67
CA GLU A 228 -3.47 59.06 42.24
C GLU A 228 -4.02 58.78 43.65
N ALA A 229 -4.51 57.55 43.89
CA ALA A 229 -5.04 57.15 45.19
C ALA A 229 -3.95 57.10 46.27
N ALA A 230 -2.70 56.78 45.91
CA ALA A 230 -1.59 56.69 46.87
C ALA A 230 -1.27 58.06 47.49
N THR A 231 -1.35 59.13 46.68
CA THR A 231 -1.21 60.50 47.20
C THR A 231 -2.32 60.84 48.19
N LYS A 232 -3.57 60.46 47.89
CA LYS A 232 -4.72 60.67 48.79
C LYS A 232 -4.63 59.87 50.08
N VAL A 233 -4.15 58.63 50.02
CA VAL A 233 -3.86 57.81 51.22
C VAL A 233 -2.87 58.53 52.13
N ALA A 234 -1.76 59.05 51.58
CA ALA A 234 -0.75 59.77 52.35
C ALA A 234 -1.29 61.07 52.97
N GLU A 235 -2.14 61.81 52.26
CA GLU A 235 -2.80 63.02 52.77
C GLU A 235 -3.80 62.72 53.89
N LEU A 236 -4.62 61.67 53.75
CA LEU A 236 -5.65 61.30 54.71
C LEU A 236 -5.07 60.67 55.98
N LYS A 237 -4.01 59.87 55.87
CA LYS A 237 -3.30 59.31 57.05
C LYS A 237 -2.77 60.39 57.99
N LYS A 238 -2.38 61.55 57.46
CA LYS A 238 -1.92 62.70 58.28
C LYS A 238 -3.08 63.44 58.98
N LYS A 239 -4.33 63.24 58.57
CA LYS A 239 -5.51 64.00 59.03
C LYS A 239 -6.43 63.22 59.98
N ILE A 240 -6.21 61.92 60.21
CA ILE A 240 -7.06 60.99 61.00
C ILE A 240 -6.43 60.67 62.35
#